data_AF-A0AAE4EDR0-F1
#
_entry.id   AF-A0AAE4EDR0-F1
#
_cell.length_a   1.000
_cell.length_b   1.000
_cell.length_c   1.000
_cell.angle_alpha   90.00
_cell.angle_beta   90.00
_cell.angle_gamma   90.00
#
_symmetry.space_group_name_H-M   'P 1'
#
loop_
_entity.id
_entity.type
_entity.pdbx_description
1 polymer ?
#
loop_
_entity_poly.entity_id
_entity_poly.type
_entity_poly.pdbx_seq_one_letter_code
_entity_poly.pdbx_strand_id
1 'polypeptide(L)'
;MKFARELAEPWGLLLAATSAGVAWAVQLPVVAALGVGVAVLAARAGVAVATREKEPPPREARVLDVAPGSAEENWLHRASAAAEGFASLSGSLESGPLADRVADMEPAVQETLSTLRRLAGRASATGQALSRVDLDAVRRERRRLEQSLTSAREEVRGDLEQALTAVQAQADVHARLSGARDKLLAQLQSGALGLDSLVARVAELTAATSDVTVDTGAVRELSDQLEGIRQGVLETEQATRKSLG
;
A
#
# COMPACT_ATOMS: atom_id res chain seq x y z
N MET A 1 12.86 -28.72 0.98
CA MET A 1 12.16 -28.49 2.26
C MET A 1 11.74 -27.02 2.39
N LYS A 2 10.64 -26.63 1.71
CA LYS A 2 10.16 -25.23 1.65
C LYS A 2 8.69 -25.05 2.09
N PHE A 3 7.99 -26.12 2.43
CA PHE A 3 6.56 -26.09 2.79
C PHE A 3 6.28 -25.60 4.22
N ALA A 4 7.26 -25.61 5.12
CA ALA A 4 7.08 -25.12 6.50
C ALA A 4 7.10 -23.57 6.61
N ARG A 5 7.49 -22.85 5.55
CA ARG A 5 7.57 -21.38 5.55
C ARG A 5 6.38 -20.69 4.87
N GLU A 6 5.59 -21.42 4.08
CA GLU A 6 4.36 -20.89 3.45
C GLU A 6 3.10 -21.11 4.31
N LEU A 7 3.20 -21.90 5.39
CA LEU A 7 2.15 -22.01 6.42
C LEU A 7 2.18 -20.84 7.43
N ALA A 8 3.07 -19.86 7.25
CA ALA A 8 3.21 -18.67 8.09
C ALA A 8 2.40 -17.47 7.55
N GLU A 9 1.26 -17.72 6.93
CA GLU A 9 0.26 -16.66 6.67
C GLU A 9 -0.71 -16.58 7.86
N PRO A 10 -0.74 -15.46 8.60
CA PRO A 10 -1.53 -15.31 9.83
C PRO A 10 -3.05 -15.44 9.60
N TRP A 11 -3.51 -15.32 8.36
CA TRP A 11 -4.91 -15.42 7.98
C TRP A 11 -5.40 -16.85 7.68
N GLY A 12 -4.49 -17.79 7.38
CA GLY A 12 -4.84 -19.20 7.16
C GLY A 12 -5.19 -19.93 8.46
N LEU A 13 -4.55 -19.56 9.57
CA LEU A 13 -4.81 -20.11 10.89
C LEU A 13 -6.16 -19.66 11.47
N LEU A 14 -6.62 -18.44 11.13
CA LEU A 14 -7.92 -17.91 11.58
C LEU A 14 -9.11 -18.61 10.90
N LEU A 15 -8.97 -19.00 9.62
CA LEU A 15 -9.97 -19.81 8.92
C LEU A 15 -9.97 -21.28 9.36
N ALA A 16 -8.79 -21.83 9.70
CA ALA A 16 -8.69 -23.16 10.31
C ALA A 16 -9.33 -23.19 11.71
N ALA A 17 -9.11 -22.15 12.53
CA ALA A 17 -9.67 -22.04 13.87
C ALA A 17 -11.20 -21.87 13.87
N THR A 18 -11.77 -21.14 12.90
CA THR A 18 -13.24 -21.00 12.79
C THR A 18 -13.92 -22.27 12.30
N SER A 19 -13.25 -23.10 11.49
CA SER A 19 -13.79 -24.41 11.10
C SER A 19 -13.78 -25.46 12.23
N ALA A 20 -12.90 -25.32 13.23
CA ALA A 20 -12.89 -26.20 14.41
C ALA A 20 -14.06 -25.92 15.39
N GLY A 21 -14.62 -24.71 15.37
CA GLY A 21 -15.73 -24.30 16.24
C GLY A 21 -17.08 -24.95 15.90
N VAL A 22 -17.30 -25.32 14.63
CA VAL A 22 -18.57 -25.94 14.19
C VAL A 22 -18.63 -27.45 14.51
N ALA A 23 -17.48 -28.08 14.73
CA ALA A 23 -17.40 -29.51 15.05
C ALA A 23 -17.78 -29.85 16.50
N TRP A 24 -17.80 -28.85 17.41
CA TRP A 24 -18.09 -29.06 18.83
C TRP A 24 -19.59 -29.32 19.12
N ALA A 25 -20.47 -29.00 18.17
CA ALA A 25 -21.92 -29.09 18.34
C ALA A 25 -22.52 -30.50 18.10
N VAL A 26 -21.75 -31.50 17.66
CA VAL A 26 -22.32 -32.80 17.19
C VAL A 26 -21.80 -34.04 17.94
N GLN A 27 -21.02 -33.90 19.02
CA GLN A 27 -20.61 -35.04 19.89
C GLN A 27 -20.16 -36.32 19.14
N LEU A 28 -19.38 -36.17 18.06
CA LEU A 28 -18.85 -37.32 17.32
C LEU A 28 -17.54 -37.82 17.96
N PRO A 29 -17.28 -39.15 17.94
CA PRO A 29 -16.07 -39.75 18.51
C PRO A 29 -14.80 -39.13 17.92
N VAL A 30 -13.82 -38.84 18.79
CA VAL A 30 -12.56 -38.11 18.51
C VAL A 30 -11.77 -38.63 17.29
N VAL A 31 -11.97 -39.89 16.90
CA VAL A 31 -11.29 -40.51 15.76
C VAL A 31 -11.86 -40.04 14.40
N ALA A 32 -13.11 -39.56 14.35
CA ALA A 32 -13.73 -39.07 13.12
C ALA A 32 -13.25 -37.66 12.70
N ALA A 33 -12.80 -36.84 13.65
CA ALA A 33 -12.34 -35.46 13.39
C ALA A 33 -11.02 -35.41 12.60
N LEU A 34 -10.15 -36.40 12.76
CA LEU A 34 -8.93 -36.54 11.95
C LEU A 34 -9.23 -36.94 10.50
N GLY A 35 -10.33 -37.67 10.26
CA GLY A 35 -10.71 -38.11 8.92
C GLY A 35 -11.19 -36.98 8.01
N VAL A 36 -11.95 -36.02 8.55
CA VAL A 36 -12.51 -34.91 7.77
C VAL A 36 -11.43 -33.90 7.36
N GLY A 37 -10.48 -33.59 8.24
CA GLY A 37 -9.35 -32.71 7.92
C GLY A 37 -8.45 -33.26 6.83
N VAL A 38 -8.18 -34.58 6.85
CA VAL A 38 -7.41 -35.27 5.82
C VAL A 38 -8.20 -35.38 4.51
N ALA A 39 -9.51 -35.62 4.56
CA ALA A 39 -10.34 -35.71 3.37
C ALA A 39 -10.45 -34.37 2.62
N VAL A 40 -10.54 -33.24 3.33
CA VAL A 40 -10.56 -31.89 2.72
C VAL A 40 -9.20 -31.56 2.10
N LEU A 41 -8.09 -31.90 2.78
CA LEU A 41 -6.73 -31.73 2.24
C LEU A 41 -6.48 -32.62 1.03
N ALA A 42 -6.96 -33.87 1.03
CA ALA A 42 -6.83 -34.80 -0.08
C ALA A 42 -7.72 -34.42 -1.27
N ALA A 43 -8.95 -33.95 -1.04
CA ALA A 43 -9.83 -33.44 -2.08
C ALA A 43 -9.23 -32.17 -2.74
N ARG A 44 -8.64 -31.27 -1.94
CA ARG A 44 -7.97 -30.07 -2.46
C ARG A 44 -6.68 -30.40 -3.21
N ALA A 45 -5.93 -31.40 -2.76
CA ALA A 45 -4.75 -31.90 -3.47
C ALA A 45 -5.12 -32.60 -4.79
N GLY A 46 -6.24 -33.34 -4.83
CA GLY A 46 -6.75 -33.98 -6.04
C GLY A 46 -7.15 -32.99 -7.12
N VAL A 47 -7.82 -31.90 -6.76
CA VAL A 47 -8.23 -30.83 -7.69
C VAL A 47 -7.03 -30.00 -8.18
N ALA A 48 -6.03 -29.78 -7.32
CA ALA A 48 -4.81 -29.03 -7.66
C ALA A 48 -3.85 -29.81 -8.58
N VAL A 49 -3.82 -31.15 -8.47
CA VAL A 49 -3.01 -31.99 -9.36
C VAL A 49 -3.69 -32.15 -10.73
N ALA A 50 -5.02 -32.15 -10.78
CA ALA A 50 -5.78 -32.28 -12.04
C ALA A 50 -5.81 -31.00 -12.91
N THR A 51 -5.40 -29.84 -12.38
CA THR A 51 -5.43 -28.55 -13.09
C THR A 51 -4.05 -28.03 -13.49
N ARG A 52 -3.04 -28.91 -13.48
CA ARG A 52 -1.65 -28.58 -13.77
C ARG A 52 -1.39 -28.50 -15.28
N GLU A 53 -1.96 -27.50 -15.94
CA GLU A 53 -1.58 -27.08 -17.29
C GLU A 53 -1.17 -25.60 -17.32
N LYS A 54 0.04 -25.38 -17.87
CA LYS A 54 0.73 -24.13 -18.25
C LYS A 54 1.05 -23.11 -17.14
N GLU A 55 2.34 -22.93 -16.91
CA GLU A 55 2.92 -21.79 -16.20
C GLU A 55 2.38 -20.47 -16.77
N PRO A 56 1.80 -19.58 -15.95
CA PRO A 56 1.39 -18.27 -16.40
C PRO A 56 2.62 -17.37 -16.62
N PRO A 57 2.57 -16.45 -17.60
CA PRO A 57 3.63 -15.47 -17.82
C PRO A 57 3.85 -14.59 -16.57
N PRO A 58 5.03 -13.93 -16.45
CA PRO A 58 5.35 -13.07 -15.31
C PRO A 58 4.21 -12.08 -15.05
N ARG A 59 3.62 -12.14 -13.85
CA ARG A 59 2.52 -11.27 -13.44
C ARG A 59 3.02 -9.82 -13.44
N GLU A 60 2.62 -9.05 -14.44
CA GLU A 60 2.59 -7.60 -14.35
C GLU A 60 1.88 -7.24 -13.03
N ALA A 61 2.55 -6.45 -12.19
CA ALA A 61 1.98 -5.99 -10.94
C ALA A 61 0.68 -5.26 -11.28
N ARG A 62 -0.48 -5.82 -10.89
CA ARG A 62 -1.78 -5.15 -11.07
C ARG A 62 -1.65 -3.75 -10.50
N VAL A 63 -1.68 -2.76 -11.38
CA VAL A 63 -1.80 -1.36 -10.99
C VAL A 63 -3.11 -1.27 -10.23
N LEU A 64 -3.03 -0.95 -8.94
CA LEU A 64 -4.22 -0.76 -8.12
C LEU A 64 -4.92 0.51 -8.61
N ASP A 65 -6.20 0.40 -8.95
CA ASP A 65 -6.96 1.52 -9.49
C ASP A 65 -7.04 2.66 -8.48
N VAL A 66 -6.77 3.88 -8.95
CA VAL A 66 -6.92 5.11 -8.17
C VAL A 66 -8.37 5.55 -8.23
N ALA A 67 -8.94 5.92 -7.09
CA ALA A 67 -10.34 6.33 -7.04
C ALA A 67 -10.55 7.67 -7.77
N PRO A 68 -11.57 7.82 -8.63
CA PRO A 68 -11.82 9.06 -9.35
C PRO A 68 -12.27 10.18 -8.38
N GLY A 69 -11.81 11.41 -8.63
CA GLY A 69 -12.03 12.60 -7.81
C GLY A 69 -11.28 12.60 -6.48
N SER A 70 -10.38 11.65 -6.24
CA SER A 70 -9.64 11.53 -4.98
C SER A 70 -8.43 12.46 -4.91
N ALA A 71 -7.93 12.70 -3.69
CA ALA A 71 -6.67 13.44 -3.51
C ALA A 71 -5.49 12.69 -4.15
N GLU A 72 -5.51 11.36 -4.08
CA GLU A 72 -4.55 10.46 -4.72
C GLU A 72 -4.48 10.68 -6.24
N GLU A 73 -5.64 10.78 -6.90
CA GLU A 73 -5.72 11.05 -8.34
C GLU A 73 -5.16 12.42 -8.69
N ASN A 74 -5.53 13.46 -7.95
CA ASN A 74 -5.07 14.83 -8.21
C ASN A 74 -3.54 14.94 -8.12
N TRP A 75 -2.92 14.35 -7.10
CA TRP A 75 -1.46 14.36 -6.97
C TRP A 75 -0.77 13.51 -8.03
N LEU A 76 -1.36 12.37 -8.40
CA LEU A 76 -0.81 11.53 -9.46
C LEU A 76 -0.91 12.21 -10.83
N HIS A 77 -2.01 12.90 -11.10
CA HIS A 77 -2.19 13.67 -12.32
C HIS A 77 -1.14 14.78 -12.40
N ARG A 78 -0.92 15.51 -11.30
CA ARG A 78 0.13 16.53 -11.19
C ARG A 78 1.53 15.95 -11.44
N ALA A 79 1.87 14.82 -10.82
CA ALA A 79 3.14 14.14 -11.06
C ALA A 79 3.32 13.68 -12.52
N SER A 80 2.23 13.22 -13.15
CA SER A 80 2.24 12.81 -14.56
C SER A 80 2.48 14.02 -15.47
N ALA A 81 1.78 15.13 -15.22
CA ALA A 81 1.98 16.39 -15.94
C ALA A 81 3.41 16.93 -15.78
N ALA A 82 4.01 16.81 -14.59
CA ALA A 82 5.41 17.18 -14.37
C ALA A 82 6.38 16.32 -15.21
N ALA A 83 6.19 14.99 -15.22
CA ALA A 83 7.02 14.10 -16.02
C ALA A 83 6.87 14.34 -17.53
N GLU A 84 5.65 14.62 -18.00
CA GLU A 84 5.38 15.02 -19.38
C GLU A 84 6.04 16.36 -19.72
N GLY A 85 5.96 17.34 -18.82
CA GLY A 85 6.64 18.63 -18.95
C GLY A 85 8.16 18.47 -19.01
N PHE A 86 8.74 17.58 -18.20
CA PHE A 86 10.16 17.24 -18.24
C PHE A 86 10.55 16.66 -19.61
N ALA A 87 9.82 15.66 -20.10
CA ALA A 87 10.08 15.04 -21.39
C ALA A 87 9.94 16.03 -22.56
N SER A 88 8.93 16.91 -22.50
CA SER A 88 8.73 17.97 -23.48
C SER A 88 9.88 18.98 -23.49
N LEU A 89 10.37 19.41 -22.31
CA LEU A 89 11.52 20.31 -22.22
C LEU A 89 12.79 19.64 -22.74
N SER A 90 13.04 18.39 -22.32
CA SER A 90 14.17 17.57 -22.78
C SER A 90 14.20 17.47 -24.31
N GLY A 91 13.07 17.17 -24.95
CA GLY A 91 12.97 17.06 -26.42
C GLY A 91 13.05 18.39 -27.18
N SER A 92 12.89 19.53 -26.50
CA SER A 92 13.00 20.87 -27.10
C SER A 92 14.40 21.47 -27.05
N LEU A 93 15.32 20.86 -26.29
CA LEU A 93 16.69 21.32 -26.16
C LEU A 93 17.48 21.14 -27.47
N GLU A 94 18.28 22.14 -27.81
CA GLU A 94 19.25 22.00 -28.90
C GLU A 94 20.32 20.96 -28.54
N SER A 95 20.73 20.17 -29.54
CA SER A 95 21.72 19.12 -29.35
C SER A 95 23.02 19.68 -28.77
N GLY A 96 23.44 19.11 -27.64
CA GLY A 96 24.62 19.55 -26.91
C GLY A 96 24.72 18.89 -25.54
N PRO A 97 25.79 19.18 -24.78
CA PRO A 97 26.05 18.51 -23.50
C PRO A 97 24.94 18.63 -22.46
N LEU A 98 24.17 19.73 -22.46
CA LEU A 98 23.03 19.89 -21.56
C LEU A 98 21.86 18.97 -21.97
N ALA A 99 21.56 18.89 -23.27
CA ALA A 99 20.50 18.02 -23.80
C ALA A 99 20.76 16.55 -23.46
N ASP A 100 22.00 16.08 -23.64
CA ASP A 100 22.40 14.71 -23.29
C ASP A 100 22.20 14.43 -21.80
N ARG A 101 22.59 15.38 -20.93
CA ARG A 101 22.44 15.23 -19.48
C ARG A 101 20.98 15.22 -19.02
N VAL A 102 20.13 16.05 -19.61
CA VAL A 102 18.70 16.08 -19.29
C VAL A 102 18.02 14.82 -19.81
N ALA A 103 18.39 14.33 -20.99
CA ALA A 103 17.91 13.07 -21.54
C ALA A 103 18.31 11.87 -20.66
N ASP A 104 19.53 11.85 -20.12
CA ASP A 104 19.99 10.81 -19.19
C ASP A 104 19.14 10.71 -17.91
N MET A 105 18.45 11.79 -17.52
CA MET A 105 17.59 11.83 -16.32
C MET A 105 16.16 11.33 -16.58
N GLU A 106 15.72 11.25 -17.85
CA GLU A 106 14.35 10.86 -18.20
C GLU A 106 13.95 9.47 -17.66
N PRO A 107 14.79 8.42 -17.74
CA PRO A 107 14.46 7.12 -17.15
C PRO A 107 14.20 7.19 -15.63
N ALA A 108 14.96 8.02 -14.90
CA ALA A 108 14.80 8.19 -13.46
C ALA A 108 13.50 8.93 -13.11
N VAL A 109 13.09 9.90 -13.94
CA VAL A 109 11.79 10.59 -13.81
C VAL A 109 10.64 9.60 -14.03
N GLN A 110 10.73 8.77 -15.07
CA GLN A 110 9.70 7.75 -15.35
C GLN A 110 9.62 6.67 -14.27
N GLU A 111 10.76 6.23 -13.72
CA GLU A 111 10.80 5.31 -12.58
C GLU A 111 10.16 5.92 -11.33
N THR A 112 10.44 7.20 -11.07
CA THR A 112 9.82 7.95 -9.96
C THR A 112 8.30 8.02 -10.15
N LEU A 113 7.82 8.36 -11.34
CA LEU A 113 6.40 8.38 -11.66
C LEU A 113 5.74 7.00 -11.48
N SER A 114 6.40 5.92 -11.92
CA SER A 114 5.93 4.54 -11.71
C SER A 114 5.79 4.21 -10.22
N THR A 115 6.74 4.67 -9.40
CA THR A 115 6.67 4.53 -7.93
C THR A 115 5.51 5.31 -7.34
N LEU A 116 5.28 6.56 -7.78
CA LEU A 116 4.14 7.38 -7.36
C LEU A 116 2.80 6.77 -7.76
N ARG A 117 2.69 6.16 -8.96
CA ARG A 117 1.49 5.41 -9.39
C ARG A 117 1.18 4.26 -8.43
N ARG A 118 2.17 3.43 -8.11
CA ARG A 118 2.02 2.35 -7.13
C ARG A 118 1.60 2.87 -5.75
N LEU A 119 2.17 3.99 -5.33
CA LEU A 119 1.86 4.62 -4.04
C LEU A 119 0.41 5.12 -3.99
N ALA A 120 -0.03 5.82 -5.04
CA ALA A 120 -1.41 6.30 -5.19
C ALA A 120 -2.42 5.15 -5.20
N GLY A 121 -2.10 4.05 -5.90
CA GLY A 121 -2.94 2.86 -5.91
C GLY A 121 -3.05 2.18 -4.53
N ARG A 122 -1.96 2.14 -3.75
CA ARG A 122 -1.99 1.64 -2.37
C ARG A 122 -2.81 2.56 -1.46
N ALA A 123 -2.61 3.88 -1.54
CA ALA A 123 -3.38 4.85 -0.75
C ALA A 123 -4.88 4.75 -1.07
N SER A 124 -5.24 4.57 -2.34
CA SER A 124 -6.62 4.37 -2.80
C SER A 124 -7.20 3.06 -2.25
N ALA A 125 -6.47 1.95 -2.31
CA ALA A 125 -6.90 0.68 -1.74
C ALA A 125 -7.10 0.76 -0.22
N THR A 126 -6.20 1.47 0.50
CA THR A 126 -6.37 1.74 1.94
C THR A 126 -7.59 2.61 2.21
N GLY A 127 -7.83 3.64 1.40
CA GLY A 127 -9.03 4.48 1.46
C GLY A 127 -10.32 3.68 1.27
N GLN A 128 -10.36 2.78 0.28
CA GLN A 128 -11.49 1.87 0.05
C GLN A 128 -11.69 0.87 1.20
N ALA A 129 -10.60 0.42 1.84
CA ALA A 129 -10.72 -0.44 3.02
C ALA A 129 -11.30 0.34 4.22
N LEU A 130 -10.87 1.59 4.42
CA LEU A 130 -11.40 2.48 5.45
C LEU A 130 -12.90 2.79 5.24
N SER A 131 -13.31 3.03 3.99
CA SER A 131 -14.71 3.36 3.68
C SER A 131 -15.70 2.21 3.94
N ARG A 132 -15.22 0.98 4.13
CA ARG A 132 -16.05 -0.18 4.51
C ARG A 132 -16.37 -0.22 6.00
N VAL A 133 -15.64 0.53 6.83
CA VAL A 133 -15.83 0.58 8.28
C VAL A 133 -16.60 1.84 8.65
N ASP A 134 -17.82 1.67 9.14
CA ASP A 134 -18.58 2.78 9.73
C ASP A 134 -18.00 3.11 11.13
N LEU A 135 -17.06 4.04 11.16
CA LEU A 135 -16.40 4.48 12.40
C LEU A 135 -17.39 5.06 13.41
N ASP A 136 -18.48 5.67 12.95
CA ASP A 136 -19.48 6.22 13.86
C ASP A 136 -20.35 5.13 14.48
N ALA A 137 -20.64 4.05 13.74
CA ALA A 137 -21.25 2.84 14.33
C ALA A 137 -20.35 2.21 15.39
N VAL A 138 -19.05 2.07 15.10
CA VAL A 138 -18.07 1.55 16.07
C VAL A 138 -18.03 2.41 17.34
N ARG A 139 -18.01 3.75 17.20
CA ARG A 139 -18.03 4.68 18.34
C ARG A 139 -19.33 4.64 19.13
N ARG A 140 -20.48 4.49 18.46
CA ARG A 140 -21.79 4.32 19.10
C ARG A 140 -21.84 3.02 19.89
N GLU A 141 -21.39 1.92 19.31
CA GLU A 141 -21.38 0.61 19.96
C GLU A 141 -20.44 0.59 21.17
N ARG A 142 -19.26 1.21 21.05
CA ARG A 142 -18.34 1.37 22.20
C ARG A 142 -19.02 2.06 23.38
N ARG A 143 -19.66 3.22 23.14
CA ARG A 143 -20.38 3.97 24.19
C ARG A 143 -21.53 3.17 24.79
N ARG A 144 -22.26 2.42 23.95
CA ARG A 144 -23.35 1.54 24.39
C ARG A 144 -22.84 0.42 25.31
N LEU A 145 -21.72 -0.21 24.96
CA LEU A 145 -21.09 -1.27 25.76
C LEU A 145 -20.53 -0.73 27.08
N GLU A 146 -19.85 0.42 27.06
CA GLU A 146 -19.36 1.12 28.26
C GLU A 146 -20.51 1.45 29.23
N GLN A 147 -21.64 1.94 28.71
CA GLN A 147 -22.82 2.23 29.52
C GLN A 147 -23.45 0.94 30.07
N SER A 148 -23.53 -0.11 29.26
CA SER A 148 -24.08 -1.41 29.68
C SER A 148 -23.25 -2.06 30.80
N LEU A 149 -21.92 -1.92 30.76
CA LEU A 149 -21.00 -2.40 31.80
C LEU A 149 -21.20 -1.72 33.15
N THR A 150 -21.69 -0.48 33.17
CA THR A 150 -21.91 0.28 34.40
C THR A 150 -23.03 -0.34 35.26
N SER A 151 -24.03 -0.95 34.62
CA SER A 151 -25.16 -1.60 35.29
C SER A 151 -25.22 -3.11 35.06
N ALA A 152 -24.15 -3.71 34.54
CA ALA A 152 -24.10 -5.13 34.23
C ALA A 152 -24.11 -5.98 35.50
N ARG A 153 -24.86 -7.09 35.47
CA ARG A 153 -24.73 -8.15 36.47
C ARG A 153 -23.46 -8.96 36.19
N GLU A 154 -22.93 -9.60 37.21
CA GLU A 154 -21.66 -10.32 37.13
C GLU A 154 -21.68 -11.41 36.04
N GLU A 155 -22.82 -12.06 35.82
CA GLU A 155 -22.94 -13.17 34.87
C GLU A 155 -22.76 -12.76 33.40
N VAL A 156 -23.05 -11.50 33.05
CA VAL A 156 -22.94 -10.97 31.67
C VAL A 156 -21.79 -9.97 31.52
N ARG A 157 -21.10 -9.65 32.62
CA ARG A 157 -20.03 -8.66 32.63
C ARG A 157 -18.86 -9.07 31.73
N GLY A 158 -18.43 -10.33 31.82
CA GLY A 158 -17.34 -10.87 31.00
C GLY A 158 -17.62 -10.80 29.50
N ASP A 159 -18.84 -11.16 29.08
CA ASP A 159 -19.25 -11.10 27.68
C ASP A 159 -19.24 -9.67 27.14
N LEU A 160 -19.69 -8.71 27.96
CA LEU A 160 -19.68 -7.28 27.60
C LEU A 160 -18.25 -6.71 27.53
N GLU A 161 -17.35 -7.12 28.42
CA GLU A 161 -15.93 -6.74 28.38
C GLU A 161 -15.23 -7.32 27.13
N GLN A 162 -15.54 -8.56 26.75
CA GLN A 162 -15.03 -9.17 25.53
C GLN A 162 -15.55 -8.46 24.27
N ALA A 163 -16.84 -8.11 24.24
CA ALA A 163 -17.42 -7.33 23.15
C ALA A 163 -16.77 -5.94 23.04
N LEU A 164 -16.56 -5.26 24.19
CA LEU A 164 -15.91 -3.95 24.22
C LEU A 164 -14.47 -4.03 23.68
N THR A 165 -13.73 -5.07 24.08
CA THR A 165 -12.37 -5.33 23.58
C THR A 165 -12.35 -5.51 22.06
N ALA A 166 -13.31 -6.25 21.50
CA ALA A 166 -13.42 -6.45 20.05
C ALA A 166 -13.71 -5.13 19.30
N VAL A 167 -14.62 -4.30 19.83
CA VAL A 167 -14.95 -2.98 19.26
C VAL A 167 -13.76 -2.03 19.33
N GLN A 168 -13.00 -2.04 20.43
CA GLN A 168 -11.76 -1.27 20.57
C GLN A 168 -10.70 -1.72 19.54
N ALA A 169 -10.50 -3.03 19.37
CA ALA A 169 -9.58 -3.56 18.37
C ALA A 169 -9.95 -3.10 16.94
N GLN A 170 -11.24 -3.03 16.61
CA GLN A 170 -11.71 -2.50 15.32
C GLN A 170 -11.39 -1.01 15.15
N ALA A 171 -11.57 -0.20 16.20
CA ALA A 171 -11.22 1.22 16.18
C ALA A 171 -9.70 1.42 16.01
N ASP A 172 -8.88 0.60 16.66
CA ASP A 172 -7.41 0.66 16.57
C ASP A 172 -6.90 0.28 15.19
N VAL A 173 -7.49 -0.74 14.55
CA VAL A 173 -7.21 -1.09 13.15
C VAL A 173 -7.54 0.08 12.23
N HIS A 174 -8.72 0.69 12.40
CA HIS A 174 -9.12 1.86 11.61
C HIS A 174 -8.14 3.02 11.79
N ALA A 175 -7.75 3.34 13.03
CA ALA A 175 -6.79 4.41 13.32
C ALA A 175 -5.43 4.15 12.65
N ARG A 176 -4.91 2.91 12.71
CA ARG A 176 -3.67 2.53 12.03
C ARG A 176 -3.75 2.65 10.52
N LEU A 177 -4.84 2.18 9.91
CA LEU A 177 -5.05 2.29 8.46
C LEU A 177 -5.20 3.75 8.00
N SER A 178 -5.91 4.58 8.77
CA SER A 178 -6.02 6.02 8.49
C SER A 178 -4.65 6.69 8.53
N GLY A 179 -3.89 6.47 9.61
CA GLY A 179 -2.55 7.03 9.72
C GLY A 179 -1.58 6.51 8.65
N ALA A 180 -1.75 5.27 8.19
CA ALA A 180 -0.99 4.76 7.06
C ALA A 180 -1.37 5.47 5.75
N ARG A 181 -2.67 5.65 5.46
CA ARG A 181 -3.12 6.38 4.27
C ARG A 181 -2.59 7.81 4.25
N ASP A 182 -2.65 8.51 5.38
CA ASP A 182 -2.18 9.89 5.48
C ASP A 182 -0.68 10.01 5.18
N LYS A 183 0.13 9.04 5.64
CA LYS A 183 1.56 8.96 5.30
C LYS A 183 1.80 8.71 3.81
N LEU A 184 1.05 7.80 3.20
CA LEU A 184 1.17 7.52 1.76
C LEU A 184 0.78 8.74 0.93
N LEU A 185 -0.26 9.48 1.34
CA LEU A 185 -0.68 10.73 0.70
C LEU A 185 0.39 11.82 0.83
N ALA A 186 0.98 11.99 2.01
CA ALA A 186 2.06 12.96 2.21
C ALA A 186 3.29 12.63 1.35
N GLN A 187 3.63 11.35 1.21
CA GLN A 187 4.72 10.89 0.32
C GLN A 187 4.41 11.14 -1.15
N LEU A 188 3.18 10.86 -1.58
CA LEU A 188 2.73 11.11 -2.95
C LEU A 188 2.79 12.61 -3.28
N GLN A 189 2.32 13.45 -2.37
CA GLN A 189 2.39 14.90 -2.48
C GLN A 189 3.85 15.39 -2.57
N SER A 190 4.71 14.93 -1.66
CA SER A 190 6.13 15.30 -1.65
C SER A 190 6.83 14.91 -2.95
N GLY A 191 6.59 13.68 -3.44
CA GLY A 191 7.16 13.22 -4.70
C GLY A 191 6.66 13.99 -5.92
N ALA A 192 5.37 14.32 -5.98
CA ALA A 192 4.80 15.15 -7.05
C ALA A 192 5.42 16.56 -7.06
N LEU A 193 5.55 17.19 -5.90
CA LEU A 193 6.20 18.50 -5.77
C LEU A 193 7.70 18.46 -6.10
N GLY A 194 8.37 17.34 -5.78
CA GLY A 194 9.75 17.10 -6.17
C GLY A 194 9.94 17.06 -7.69
N LEU A 195 9.04 16.38 -8.41
CA LEU A 195 9.05 16.37 -9.88
C LEU A 195 8.75 17.75 -10.47
N ASP A 196 7.79 18.51 -9.91
CA ASP A 196 7.56 19.90 -10.34
C ASP A 196 8.80 20.77 -10.17
N SER A 197 9.50 20.65 -9.04
CA SER A 197 10.72 21.40 -8.79
C SER A 197 11.84 21.03 -9.75
N LEU A 198 11.92 19.76 -10.17
CA LEU A 198 12.88 19.31 -11.17
C LEU A 198 12.61 19.97 -12.53
N VAL A 199 11.35 19.97 -12.97
CA VAL A 199 10.92 20.64 -14.22
C VAL A 199 11.27 22.12 -14.19
N ALA A 200 10.96 22.81 -13.09
CA ALA A 200 11.25 24.23 -12.93
C ALA A 200 12.75 24.53 -13.07
N ARG A 201 13.61 23.69 -12.52
CA ARG A 201 15.08 23.85 -12.58
C ARG A 201 15.65 23.54 -13.96
N VAL A 202 15.10 22.55 -14.66
CA VAL A 202 15.47 22.31 -16.06
C VAL A 202 15.08 23.52 -16.91
N ALA A 203 13.89 24.08 -16.72
CA ALA A 203 13.45 25.29 -17.43
C ALA A 203 14.32 26.52 -17.09
N GLU A 204 14.78 26.65 -15.84
CA GLU A 204 15.74 27.70 -15.45
C GLU A 204 17.09 27.50 -16.15
N LEU A 205 17.61 26.27 -16.17
CA LEU A 205 18.86 25.93 -16.84
C LEU A 205 18.78 26.22 -18.33
N THR A 206 17.68 25.83 -19.01
CA THR A 206 17.51 26.08 -20.45
C THR A 206 17.51 27.57 -20.77
N ALA A 207 16.84 28.39 -19.94
CA ALA A 207 16.83 29.84 -20.07
C ALA A 207 18.20 30.48 -19.80
N ALA A 208 19.00 29.94 -18.87
CA ALA A 208 20.32 30.45 -18.53
C ALA A 208 21.42 30.06 -19.54
N THR A 209 21.31 28.91 -20.20
CA THR A 209 22.29 28.45 -21.22
C THR A 209 22.38 29.33 -22.45
N SER A 210 21.46 30.26 -22.66
CA SER A 210 21.61 31.28 -23.71
C SER A 210 22.76 32.27 -23.44
N ASP A 211 23.33 32.32 -22.22
CA ASP A 211 24.34 33.32 -21.86
C ASP A 211 25.69 32.77 -21.33
N VAL A 212 25.82 31.56 -20.76
CA VAL A 212 27.10 31.10 -20.15
C VAL A 212 27.29 29.56 -20.20
N THR A 213 28.56 29.13 -20.25
CA THR A 213 29.06 27.75 -20.11
C THR A 213 28.33 26.94 -19.03
N VAL A 214 27.77 25.78 -19.41
CA VAL A 214 27.04 24.84 -18.55
C VAL A 214 27.80 24.55 -17.24
N ASP A 215 27.25 24.99 -16.11
CA ASP A 215 27.78 24.65 -14.79
C ASP A 215 27.37 23.23 -14.40
N THR A 216 28.31 22.30 -14.53
CA THR A 216 28.16 20.88 -14.14
C THR A 216 27.80 20.67 -12.66
N GLY A 217 27.98 21.67 -11.79
CA GLY A 217 27.61 21.60 -10.38
C GLY A 217 26.09 21.49 -10.15
N ALA A 218 25.30 22.26 -10.91
CA ALA A 218 23.83 22.30 -10.77
C ALA A 218 23.17 20.95 -11.15
N VAL A 219 23.71 20.26 -12.16
CA VAL A 219 23.22 18.94 -12.59
C VAL A 219 23.52 17.85 -11.55
N ARG A 220 24.65 17.96 -10.85
CA ARG A 220 25.00 17.03 -9.78
C ARG A 220 24.09 17.21 -8.57
N GLU A 221 23.79 18.44 -8.21
CA GLU A 221 22.87 18.75 -7.11
C GLU A 221 21.44 18.28 -7.39
N LEU A 222 20.99 18.32 -8.65
CA LEU A 222 19.71 17.74 -9.08
C LEU A 222 19.68 16.22 -8.93
N SER A 223 20.77 15.54 -9.30
CA SER A 223 20.90 14.09 -9.11
C SER A 223 20.88 13.72 -7.62
N ASP A 224 21.59 14.49 -6.78
CA ASP A 224 21.64 14.28 -5.33
C ASP A 224 20.26 14.51 -4.68
N GLN A 225 19.49 15.48 -5.15
CA GLN A 225 18.13 15.74 -4.68
C GLN A 225 17.13 14.66 -5.12
N LEU A 226 17.26 14.14 -6.34
CA LEU A 226 16.42 13.04 -6.82
C LEU A 226 16.71 11.74 -6.05
N GLU A 227 17.98 11.43 -5.78
CA GLU A 227 18.35 10.30 -4.93
C GLU A 227 17.90 10.51 -3.49
N GLY A 228 17.94 11.76 -2.98
CA GLY A 228 17.38 12.11 -1.66
C GLY A 228 15.87 11.88 -1.57
N ILE A 229 15.10 12.25 -2.60
CA ILE A 229 13.66 11.97 -2.67
C ILE A 229 13.40 10.47 -2.73
N ARG A 230 14.12 9.75 -3.59
CA ARG A 230 14.01 8.29 -3.73
C ARG A 230 14.30 7.59 -2.40
N GLN A 231 15.40 7.95 -1.75
CA GLN A 231 15.82 7.36 -0.49
C GLN A 231 14.82 7.67 0.63
N GLY A 232 14.32 8.91 0.70
CA GLY A 232 13.28 9.30 1.65
C GLY A 232 11.98 8.51 1.48
N VAL A 233 11.57 8.22 0.23
CA VAL A 233 10.40 7.38 -0.08
C VAL A 233 10.65 5.93 0.33
N LEU A 234 11.83 5.36 0.05
CA LEU A 234 12.17 3.98 0.41
C LEU A 234 12.26 3.76 1.92
N GLU A 235 12.89 4.69 2.65
CA GLU A 235 13.02 4.63 4.11
C GLU A 235 11.66 4.71 4.80
N THR A 236 10.76 5.54 4.30
CA THR A 236 9.40 5.64 4.85
C THR A 236 8.48 4.49 4.43
N GLU A 237 8.69 3.85 3.27
CA GLU A 237 8.02 2.58 2.94
C GLU A 237 8.41 1.47 3.94
N GLN A 238 9.69 1.39 4.32
CA GLN A 238 10.16 0.42 5.32
C GLN A 238 9.58 0.70 6.71
N ALA A 239 9.52 1.97 7.13
CA ALA A 239 8.91 2.37 8.39
C ALA A 239 7.40 2.05 8.42
N THR A 240 6.70 2.28 7.31
CA THR A 240 5.27 2.00 7.19
C THR A 240 5.00 0.49 7.23
N ARG A 241 5.81 -0.32 6.54
CA ARG A 241 5.73 -1.79 6.57
C ARG A 241 5.97 -2.36 7.98
N LYS A 242 6.93 -1.82 8.73
CA LYS A 242 7.18 -2.20 10.13
C LYS A 242 6.06 -1.81 11.09
N SER A 243 5.27 -0.78 10.76
CA SER A 243 4.15 -0.34 11.60
C SER A 243 2.84 -1.07 11.33
N LEU A 244 2.73 -1.75 10.19
CA LEU A 244 1.53 -2.47 9.73
C LEU A 244 1.65 -3.99 9.80
N GLY A 245 2.87 -4.54 9.92
CA GLY A 245 3.14 -5.95 10.20
C GLY A 245 3.36 -6.17 11.69
#